data_AF-A0A7D8UK08-F1
#
_entry.id   AF-A0A7D8UK08-F1
#
_cell.length_a   1.000
_cell.length_b   1.000
_cell.length_c   1.000
_cell.angle_alpha   90.00
_cell.angle_beta   90.00
_cell.angle_gamma   90.00
#
_symmetry.space_group_name_H-M   'P 1'
#
loop_
_entity.id
_entity.type
_entity.pdbx_description
1 polymer ?
#
loop_
_entity_poly.entity_id
_entity_poly.type
_entity_poly.pdbx_seq_one_letter_code
_entity_poly.pdbx_strand_id
1 'polypeptide(L)'
;NPNPNPFATTQPPQAPRPAQTPQFQAPAPSRPPQPQNHVAAPISNATTPSHVYPGVERYLEIHKSLKELRLFITNAGKADKALKTKTGEMRRAMRQSIGQLTAEKGANKVPLNKIVDILRAALTTHPSPPVDPSTFLISKPEPDDEATHNGDSLPTLFIYLLNVFSKALITQFIEEAGVAPKAADPVGVIAISVFSNPTFQWRNRPLIDILIAKMRVVCPVLFGIRGSEKTEEGRERLGWKKEGGNWVAEQVHSTRMTGLGAGYAALCLRDFSKTKLKNAWPPTHYWQALASIVSTPPDQSSPTQFTVLRAMVENYEAIFLRFYGTAAIAALKVVLVDFPGRALERNVATSSLKVLADKLERDMGLKLKN
;
A
#
# COMPACT_ATOMS: atom_id res chain seq x y z
N ASN A 1 54.19 -70.06 4.92
CA ASN A 1 54.23 -71.42 4.34
C ASN A 1 53.30 -72.33 5.13
N PRO A 2 52.43 -73.14 4.49
CA PRO A 2 52.03 -73.15 3.09
C PRO A 2 50.50 -73.12 2.85
N ASN A 3 50.19 -72.88 1.56
CA ASN A 3 48.94 -72.99 0.79
C ASN A 3 48.58 -74.50 0.55
N PRO A 4 47.53 -74.93 -0.21
CA PRO A 4 46.92 -74.26 -1.38
C PRO A 4 45.39 -74.35 -1.62
N ASN A 5 44.95 -73.46 -2.51
CA ASN A 5 43.70 -73.29 -3.28
C ASN A 5 43.64 -74.30 -4.48
N PRO A 6 42.81 -74.21 -5.57
CA PRO A 6 41.61 -73.40 -5.92
C PRO A 6 40.52 -74.14 -6.80
N PHE A 7 39.45 -73.44 -7.20
CA PHE A 7 38.82 -73.33 -8.57
C PHE A 7 37.52 -72.48 -8.39
N ALA A 8 37.43 -71.17 -8.71
CA ALA A 8 37.49 -70.41 -9.99
C ALA A 8 36.16 -70.48 -10.80
N THR A 9 35.60 -69.47 -11.50
CA THR A 9 35.81 -68.00 -11.70
C THR A 9 34.62 -67.46 -12.51
N THR A 10 34.32 -66.16 -12.38
CA THR A 10 33.46 -65.32 -13.24
C THR A 10 34.19 -64.81 -14.50
N GLN A 11 33.47 -64.47 -15.59
CA GLN A 11 33.96 -63.57 -16.66
C GLN A 11 32.82 -62.90 -17.48
N PRO A 12 32.87 -61.58 -17.73
CA PRO A 12 32.51 -60.88 -18.99
C PRO A 12 33.82 -60.50 -19.75
N PRO A 13 33.91 -59.70 -20.85
CA PRO A 13 32.95 -58.85 -21.61
C PRO A 13 33.11 -58.91 -23.18
N GLN A 14 32.38 -58.08 -23.97
CA GLN A 14 32.90 -57.27 -25.13
C GLN A 14 31.80 -56.71 -26.09
N ALA A 15 32.06 -55.50 -26.61
CA ALA A 15 31.60 -54.90 -27.88
C ALA A 15 32.87 -54.32 -28.59
N PRO A 16 32.90 -53.77 -29.83
CA PRO A 16 31.89 -53.55 -30.90
C PRO A 16 32.38 -53.96 -32.33
N ARG A 17 31.59 -53.77 -33.43
CA ARG A 17 32.06 -53.49 -34.82
C ARG A 17 30.93 -53.13 -35.84
N PRO A 18 31.24 -52.49 -37.01
CA PRO A 18 30.34 -51.61 -37.78
C PRO A 18 29.83 -52.11 -39.17
N ALA A 19 28.75 -51.45 -39.62
CA ALA A 19 28.27 -51.07 -40.98
C ALA A 19 28.46 -51.96 -42.24
N GLN A 20 27.33 -52.30 -42.90
CA GLN A 20 27.18 -52.40 -44.38
C GLN A 20 25.75 -52.02 -44.83
N THR A 21 25.64 -51.19 -45.87
CA THR A 21 24.47 -50.80 -46.71
C THR A 21 24.45 -51.63 -48.03
N PRO A 22 23.53 -51.46 -49.02
CA PRO A 22 22.07 -51.21 -49.06
C PRO A 22 21.31 -52.13 -50.08
N GLN A 23 19.97 -52.16 -50.09
CA GLN A 23 19.23 -52.48 -51.34
C GLN A 23 17.90 -51.74 -51.44
N PHE A 24 17.73 -51.09 -52.60
CA PHE A 24 16.67 -50.18 -52.99
C PHE A 24 15.42 -50.92 -53.50
N GLN A 25 14.22 -50.46 -53.12
CA GLN A 25 13.02 -50.57 -53.95
C GLN A 25 12.43 -49.17 -54.20
N ALA A 26 12.01 -48.96 -55.43
CA ALA A 26 11.66 -47.68 -56.05
C ALA A 26 10.26 -47.16 -55.63
N PRO A 27 9.97 -45.86 -55.89
CA PRO A 27 8.93 -45.10 -55.22
C PRO A 27 7.58 -45.06 -55.94
N ALA A 28 6.49 -44.89 -55.19
CA ALA A 28 5.18 -44.47 -55.68
C ALA A 28 4.92 -42.98 -55.36
N PRO A 29 4.18 -42.25 -56.20
CA PRO A 29 4.29 -40.80 -56.34
C PRO A 29 3.70 -39.97 -55.19
N SER A 30 4.35 -38.83 -54.97
CA SER A 30 4.07 -37.78 -53.99
C SER A 30 2.74 -37.06 -54.26
N ARG A 31 1.97 -36.85 -53.18
CA ARG A 31 0.85 -35.91 -53.12
C ARG A 31 1.35 -34.59 -52.49
N PRO A 32 1.00 -33.41 -53.03
CA PRO A 32 1.52 -32.13 -52.54
C PRO A 32 1.04 -31.79 -51.11
N PRO A 33 1.84 -31.03 -50.34
CA PRO A 33 1.60 -30.77 -48.92
C PRO A 33 0.44 -29.77 -48.71
N GLN A 34 -0.50 -30.12 -47.84
CA GLN A 34 -1.43 -29.15 -47.26
C GLN A 34 -0.70 -28.31 -46.19
N PRO A 35 -0.92 -26.99 -46.14
CA PRO A 35 -0.29 -26.12 -45.15
C PRO A 35 -0.77 -26.48 -43.74
N GLN A 36 0.15 -26.90 -42.88
CA GLN A 36 -0.09 -27.03 -41.45
C GLN A 36 -0.29 -25.63 -40.87
N ASN A 37 -1.53 -25.34 -40.47
CA ASN A 37 -1.83 -24.25 -39.55
C ASN A 37 -1.06 -24.49 -38.26
N HIS A 38 0.01 -23.71 -38.04
CA HIS A 38 0.60 -23.57 -36.73
C HIS A 38 -0.46 -22.98 -35.80
N VAL A 39 -1.04 -23.83 -34.96
CA VAL A 39 -1.83 -23.38 -33.82
C VAL A 39 -0.87 -22.69 -32.88
N ALA A 40 -0.86 -21.36 -32.93
CA ALA A 40 -0.18 -20.53 -31.95
C ALA A 40 -0.71 -20.92 -30.56
N ALA A 41 0.19 -21.36 -29.68
CA ALA A 41 -0.13 -21.54 -28.28
C ALA A 41 -0.70 -20.22 -27.73
N PRO A 42 -1.82 -20.24 -26.98
CA PRO A 42 -2.38 -19.02 -26.44
C PRO A 42 -1.36 -18.40 -25.51
N ILE A 43 -0.93 -17.18 -25.86
CA ILE A 43 -0.17 -16.29 -24.99
C ILE A 43 -1.08 -16.05 -23.78
N SER A 44 -0.81 -16.77 -22.69
CA SER A 44 -1.45 -16.51 -21.42
C SER A 44 -0.97 -15.15 -20.95
N ASN A 45 -1.83 -14.14 -21.12
CA ASN A 45 -1.67 -12.84 -20.47
C ASN A 45 -1.52 -13.11 -18.97
N ALA A 46 -0.33 -12.87 -18.44
CA ALA A 46 -0.02 -13.08 -17.03
C ALA A 46 -1.01 -12.31 -16.16
N THR A 47 -1.90 -13.04 -15.49
CA THR A 47 -2.71 -12.56 -14.38
C THR A 47 -1.80 -11.85 -13.38
N THR A 48 -2.11 -10.60 -13.06
CA THR A 48 -1.54 -9.85 -11.93
C THR A 48 -1.39 -10.77 -10.72
N PRO A 49 -0.22 -10.79 -10.06
CA PRO A 49 -0.03 -11.75 -8.98
C PRO A 49 -0.98 -11.42 -7.82
N SER A 50 -1.69 -12.44 -7.34
CA SER A 50 -2.81 -12.43 -6.36
C SER A 50 -2.62 -11.61 -5.06
N HIS A 51 -1.42 -11.08 -4.81
CA HIS A 51 -1.07 -10.35 -3.59
C HIS A 51 -1.14 -8.82 -3.72
N VAL A 52 -1.13 -8.27 -4.95
CA VAL A 52 -1.32 -6.83 -5.19
C VAL A 52 -2.81 -6.53 -5.14
N TYR A 53 -3.22 -5.42 -4.53
CA TYR A 53 -4.66 -5.17 -4.41
C TYR A 53 -5.26 -4.85 -5.78
N PRO A 54 -6.49 -5.30 -6.06
CA PRO A 54 -7.19 -4.92 -7.27
C PRO A 54 -7.30 -3.40 -7.40
N GLY A 55 -6.97 -2.87 -8.58
CA GLY A 55 -7.09 -1.43 -8.88
C GLY A 55 -6.01 -0.55 -8.24
N VAL A 56 -4.91 -1.11 -7.74
CA VAL A 56 -3.81 -0.32 -7.15
C VAL A 56 -3.15 0.62 -8.16
N GLU A 57 -3.16 0.24 -9.43
CA GLU A 57 -2.66 1.05 -10.54
C GLU A 57 -3.46 2.35 -10.69
N ARG A 58 -4.79 2.29 -10.46
CA ARG A 58 -5.68 3.44 -10.54
C ARG A 58 -5.29 4.55 -9.55
N TYR A 59 -4.70 4.20 -8.40
CA TYR A 59 -4.17 5.20 -7.47
C TYR A 59 -3.02 6.04 -8.04
N LEU A 60 -2.22 5.51 -8.96
CA LEU A 60 -1.17 6.29 -9.63
C LEU A 60 -1.77 7.32 -10.58
N GLU A 61 -2.85 6.94 -11.28
CA GLU A 61 -3.61 7.84 -12.16
C GLU A 61 -4.26 8.94 -11.35
N ILE A 62 -4.98 8.60 -10.27
CA ILE A 62 -5.55 9.58 -9.32
C ILE A 62 -4.44 10.51 -8.81
N HIS A 63 -3.29 9.97 -8.42
CA HIS A 63 -2.18 10.79 -7.95
C HIS A 63 -1.68 11.77 -9.03
N LYS A 64 -1.62 11.36 -10.30
CA LYS A 64 -1.28 12.21 -11.45
C LYS A 64 -2.34 13.30 -11.69
N SER A 65 -3.62 12.94 -11.73
CA SER A 65 -4.74 13.88 -11.87
C SER A 65 -4.77 14.89 -10.72
N LEU A 66 -4.41 14.48 -9.50
CA LEU A 66 -4.23 15.40 -8.37
C LEU A 66 -3.03 16.34 -8.51
N LYS A 67 -2.05 16.06 -9.37
CA LYS A 67 -1.00 17.02 -9.75
C LYS A 67 -1.53 18.03 -10.77
N GLU A 68 -2.24 17.55 -11.78
CA GLU A 68 -2.87 18.37 -12.81
C GLU A 68 -3.88 19.35 -12.20
N LEU A 69 -4.71 18.89 -11.26
CA LEU A 69 -5.63 19.75 -10.49
C LEU A 69 -4.92 20.93 -9.80
N ARG A 70 -3.71 20.71 -9.26
CA ARG A 70 -2.94 21.78 -8.61
C ARG A 70 -2.42 22.80 -9.61
N LEU A 71 -2.02 22.36 -10.80
CA LEU A 71 -1.62 23.25 -11.89
C LEU A 71 -2.83 24.04 -12.39
N PHE A 72 -3.96 23.35 -12.59
CA PHE A 72 -5.22 23.95 -12.99
C PHE A 72 -5.67 25.08 -12.05
N ILE A 73 -5.77 24.83 -10.74
CA ILE A 73 -6.19 25.88 -9.79
C ILE A 73 -5.20 27.03 -9.70
N THR A 74 -3.90 26.76 -9.88
CA THR A 74 -2.86 27.80 -9.91
C THR A 74 -3.04 28.69 -11.15
N ASN A 75 -3.35 28.09 -12.30
CA ASN A 75 -3.61 28.84 -13.54
C ASN A 75 -4.94 29.60 -13.48
N ALA A 76 -6.01 28.99 -12.96
CA ALA A 76 -7.29 29.66 -12.71
C ALA A 76 -7.11 30.87 -11.80
N GLY A 77 -6.29 30.75 -10.75
CA GLY A 77 -5.95 31.88 -9.87
C GLY A 77 -5.08 32.97 -10.52
N LYS A 78 -4.44 32.73 -11.67
CA LYS A 78 -3.80 33.82 -12.44
C LYS A 78 -4.84 34.70 -13.12
N ALA A 79 -5.96 34.11 -13.56
CA ALA A 79 -7.08 34.83 -14.16
C ALA A 79 -7.99 35.48 -13.10
N ASP A 80 -8.15 34.86 -11.92
CA ASP A 80 -8.97 35.36 -10.82
C ASP A 80 -8.14 35.61 -9.55
N LYS A 81 -7.93 36.89 -9.23
CA LYS A 81 -7.18 37.35 -8.04
C LYS A 81 -7.88 36.98 -6.74
N ALA A 82 -9.22 36.99 -6.70
CA ALA A 82 -9.98 36.62 -5.51
C ALA A 82 -9.82 35.13 -5.21
N LEU A 83 -9.97 34.27 -6.24
CA LEU A 83 -9.72 32.83 -6.13
C LEU A 83 -8.29 32.53 -5.67
N LYS A 84 -7.28 33.19 -6.23
CA LYS A 84 -5.87 33.02 -5.82
C LYS A 84 -5.65 33.35 -4.35
N THR A 85 -6.17 34.49 -3.91
CA THR A 85 -6.01 34.96 -2.52
C THR A 85 -6.66 33.98 -1.56
N LYS A 86 -7.93 33.62 -1.82
CA LYS A 86 -8.69 32.70 -0.98
C LYS A 86 -8.07 31.30 -0.94
N THR A 87 -7.66 30.78 -2.10
CA THR A 87 -6.98 29.48 -2.19
C THR A 87 -5.71 29.45 -1.34
N GLY A 88 -4.91 30.52 -1.40
CA GLY A 88 -3.68 30.65 -0.60
C GLY A 88 -3.94 30.70 0.89
N GLU A 89 -4.93 31.47 1.33
CA GLU A 89 -5.36 31.58 2.73
C GLU A 89 -5.87 30.24 3.29
N MET A 90 -6.83 29.61 2.59
CA MET A 90 -7.43 28.35 3.01
C MET A 90 -6.38 27.23 3.06
N ARG A 91 -5.46 27.19 2.09
CA ARG A 91 -4.33 26.26 2.11
C ARG A 91 -3.43 26.45 3.33
N ARG A 92 -3.06 27.69 3.65
CA ARG A 92 -2.21 27.99 4.82
C ARG A 92 -2.93 27.60 6.11
N ALA A 93 -4.19 28.02 6.26
CA ALA A 93 -5.00 27.70 7.43
C ALA A 93 -5.21 26.19 7.61
N MET A 94 -5.42 25.45 6.52
CA MET A 94 -5.51 23.98 6.53
C MET A 94 -4.22 23.35 7.06
N ARG A 95 -3.06 23.72 6.49
CA ARG A 95 -1.76 23.20 6.93
C ARG A 95 -1.45 23.53 8.39
N GLN A 96 -1.74 24.76 8.82
CA GLN A 96 -1.54 25.18 10.19
C GLN A 96 -2.39 24.36 11.16
N SER A 97 -3.67 24.14 10.85
CA SER A 97 -4.57 23.36 11.72
C SER A 97 -4.09 21.92 11.87
N ILE A 98 -3.55 21.33 10.81
CA ILE A 98 -2.98 19.97 10.83
C ILE A 98 -1.65 19.91 11.59
N GLY A 99 -0.83 20.96 11.52
CA GLY A 99 0.41 21.04 12.31
C GLY A 99 0.18 21.32 13.80
N GLN A 100 -1.03 21.70 14.18
CA GLN A 100 -1.44 21.93 15.58
C GLN A 100 -2.03 20.67 16.23
N LEU A 101 -2.04 19.53 15.53
CA LEU A 101 -2.55 18.30 16.09
C LEU A 101 -1.59 17.75 17.12
N THR A 102 -2.11 17.41 18.30
CA THR A 102 -1.31 16.87 19.41
C THR A 102 -1.91 15.57 19.91
N ALA A 103 -1.15 14.83 20.73
CA ALA A 103 -1.65 13.65 21.42
C ALA A 103 -2.54 13.98 22.64
N GLU A 104 -2.73 15.27 22.96
CA GLU A 104 -3.49 15.68 24.13
C GLU A 104 -5.00 15.49 23.90
N LYS A 105 -5.65 14.83 24.88
CA LYS A 105 -7.07 14.50 24.82
C LYS A 105 -7.91 15.78 24.77
N GLY A 106 -8.69 15.94 23.72
CA GLY A 106 -9.61 17.08 23.55
C GLY A 106 -9.00 18.31 22.88
N ALA A 107 -7.67 18.45 22.84
CA ALA A 107 -6.98 19.59 22.20
C ALA A 107 -7.29 19.71 20.70
N ASN A 108 -7.57 18.58 20.05
CA ASN A 108 -7.78 18.50 18.60
C ASN A 108 -9.17 18.95 18.12
N LYS A 109 -10.10 19.30 19.01
CA LYS A 109 -11.46 19.72 18.62
C LYS A 109 -11.45 21.03 17.82
N VAL A 110 -10.65 22.01 18.23
CA VAL A 110 -10.56 23.31 17.56
C VAL A 110 -9.91 23.18 16.17
N PRO A 111 -8.75 22.52 16.02
CA PRO A 111 -8.18 22.23 14.70
C PRO A 111 -9.14 21.46 13.78
N LEU A 112 -9.84 20.44 14.29
CA LEU A 112 -10.81 19.67 13.51
C LEU A 112 -11.95 20.53 12.99
N ASN A 113 -12.57 21.34 13.85
CA ASN A 113 -13.66 22.24 13.44
C ASN A 113 -13.19 23.22 12.37
N LYS A 114 -12.00 23.79 12.53
CA LYS A 114 -11.40 24.70 11.53
C LYS A 114 -11.17 24.00 10.18
N ILE A 115 -10.71 22.75 10.18
CA ILE A 115 -10.55 21.95 8.96
C ILE A 115 -11.92 21.74 8.28
N VAL A 116 -12.93 21.36 9.05
CA VAL A 116 -14.30 21.14 8.55
C VAL A 116 -14.88 22.43 7.98
N ASP A 117 -14.71 23.57 8.66
CA ASP A 117 -15.23 24.86 8.20
C ASP A 117 -14.54 25.33 6.91
N ILE A 118 -13.23 25.12 6.80
CA ILE A 118 -12.49 25.40 5.56
C ILE A 118 -13.04 24.56 4.39
N LEU A 119 -13.23 23.25 4.60
CA LEU A 119 -13.75 22.36 3.56
C LEU A 119 -15.20 22.72 3.19
N ARG A 120 -16.06 23.00 4.17
CA ARG A 120 -17.45 23.43 3.94
C ARG A 120 -17.50 24.74 3.16
N ALA A 121 -16.69 25.72 3.51
CA ALA A 121 -16.63 27.00 2.81
C ALA A 121 -16.16 26.83 1.35
N ALA A 122 -15.22 25.93 1.09
CA ALA A 122 -14.77 25.63 -0.28
C ALA A 122 -15.80 24.87 -1.11
N LEU A 123 -16.69 24.12 -0.45
CA LEU A 123 -17.74 23.36 -1.11
C LEU A 123 -18.98 24.21 -1.41
N THR A 124 -19.28 25.23 -0.58
CA THR A 124 -20.56 25.96 -0.63
C THR A 124 -20.43 27.46 -0.86
N THR A 125 -19.42 28.12 -0.27
CA THR A 125 -19.35 29.58 -0.18
C THR A 125 -18.43 30.21 -1.22
N HIS A 126 -17.32 29.53 -1.55
CA HIS A 126 -16.31 30.07 -2.45
C HIS A 126 -16.40 29.41 -3.83
N PRO A 127 -16.87 30.16 -4.85
CA PRO A 127 -17.02 29.60 -6.19
C PRO A 127 -15.66 29.21 -6.76
N SER A 128 -15.64 28.09 -7.47
CA SER A 128 -14.50 27.65 -8.27
C SER A 128 -15.01 26.84 -9.45
N PRO A 129 -14.21 26.68 -10.53
CA PRO A 129 -14.63 25.89 -11.68
C PRO A 129 -15.07 24.47 -11.26
N PRO A 130 -16.09 23.89 -11.91
CA PRO A 130 -16.51 22.52 -11.64
C PRO A 130 -15.45 21.51 -12.10
N VAL A 131 -15.36 20.37 -11.41
CA VAL A 131 -14.54 19.21 -11.83
C VAL A 131 -15.30 17.91 -11.59
N ASP A 132 -15.12 16.92 -12.47
CA ASP A 132 -15.67 15.57 -12.30
C ASP A 132 -14.91 14.83 -11.18
N PRO A 133 -15.58 14.48 -10.06
CA PRO A 133 -14.93 13.80 -8.93
C PRO A 133 -14.53 12.35 -9.23
N SER A 134 -15.10 11.70 -10.25
CA SER A 134 -14.75 10.31 -10.61
C SER A 134 -13.29 10.15 -11.04
N THR A 135 -12.65 11.24 -11.49
CA THR A 135 -11.21 11.29 -11.78
C THR A 135 -10.34 11.07 -10.54
N PHE A 136 -10.90 11.23 -9.35
CA PHE A 136 -10.20 11.10 -8.07
C PHE A 136 -10.65 9.90 -7.22
N LEU A 137 -11.44 8.99 -7.81
CA LEU A 137 -11.91 7.76 -7.19
C LEU A 137 -11.45 6.52 -7.97
N ILE A 138 -11.37 5.38 -7.29
CA ILE A 138 -11.05 4.09 -7.95
C ILE A 138 -12.16 3.70 -8.91
N SER A 139 -13.42 3.87 -8.49
CA SER A 139 -14.62 3.57 -9.27
C SER A 139 -15.57 4.75 -9.20
N LYS A 140 -16.24 5.02 -10.33
CA LYS A 140 -17.30 6.02 -10.39
C LYS A 140 -18.54 5.44 -9.69
N PRO A 141 -19.03 6.05 -8.59
CA PRO A 141 -20.29 5.65 -8.01
C PRO A 141 -21.46 6.05 -8.90
N GLU A 142 -22.47 5.19 -8.94
CA GLU A 142 -23.77 5.52 -9.51
C GLU A 142 -24.45 6.61 -8.69
N PRO A 143 -25.32 7.44 -9.32
CA PRO A 143 -26.14 8.38 -8.59
C PRO A 143 -26.93 7.69 -7.46
N ASP A 144 -27.04 8.37 -6.33
CA ASP A 144 -27.73 7.89 -5.13
C ASP A 144 -28.73 8.95 -4.68
N ASP A 145 -30.01 8.59 -4.67
CA ASP A 145 -31.13 9.50 -4.38
C ASP A 145 -31.08 10.08 -2.96
N GLU A 146 -30.41 9.40 -2.03
CA GLU A 146 -30.24 9.87 -0.64
C GLU A 146 -28.97 10.71 -0.47
N ALA A 147 -28.15 10.88 -1.51
CA ALA A 147 -26.88 11.58 -1.41
C ALA A 147 -27.04 13.11 -1.38
N THR A 148 -26.36 13.76 -0.43
CA THR A 148 -26.31 15.23 -0.34
C THR A 148 -25.71 15.87 -1.60
N HIS A 149 -24.71 15.22 -2.21
CA HIS A 149 -24.08 15.68 -3.44
C HIS A 149 -24.16 14.60 -4.52
N ASN A 150 -25.14 14.72 -5.42
CA ASN A 150 -25.41 13.72 -6.45
C ASN A 150 -25.09 14.16 -7.90
N GLY A 151 -24.86 15.46 -8.10
CA GLY A 151 -24.54 16.04 -9.42
C GLY A 151 -23.22 15.52 -10.01
N ASP A 152 -22.98 15.82 -11.30
CA ASP A 152 -21.82 15.31 -12.04
C ASP A 152 -20.49 16.05 -11.77
N SER A 153 -20.53 17.12 -10.95
CA SER A 153 -19.34 17.90 -10.63
C SER A 153 -19.30 18.38 -9.19
N LEU A 154 -18.09 18.64 -8.70
CA LEU A 154 -17.84 19.35 -7.44
C LEU A 154 -16.94 20.58 -7.68
N PRO A 155 -16.92 21.56 -6.77
CA PRO A 155 -16.01 22.69 -6.86
C PRO A 155 -14.54 22.23 -6.82
N THR A 156 -13.74 22.66 -7.79
CA THR A 156 -12.30 22.36 -7.87
C THR A 156 -11.56 22.73 -6.58
N LEU A 157 -11.90 23.86 -5.96
CA LEU A 157 -11.27 24.33 -4.72
C LEU A 157 -11.45 23.34 -3.57
N PHE A 158 -12.62 22.70 -3.47
CA PHE A 158 -12.90 21.68 -2.45
C PHE A 158 -12.00 20.45 -2.62
N ILE A 159 -11.95 19.88 -3.82
CA ILE A 159 -11.07 18.73 -4.12
C ILE A 159 -9.59 19.10 -3.92
N TYR A 160 -9.21 20.31 -4.32
CA TYR A 160 -7.86 20.83 -4.08
C TYR A 160 -7.52 20.90 -2.59
N LEU A 161 -8.44 21.34 -1.74
CA LEU A 161 -8.19 21.41 -0.30
C LEU A 161 -8.19 20.03 0.36
N LEU A 162 -8.99 19.07 -0.11
CA LEU A 162 -8.87 17.66 0.30
C LEU A 162 -7.49 17.08 -0.07
N ASN A 163 -6.97 17.45 -1.24
CA ASN A 163 -5.61 17.10 -1.68
C ASN A 163 -4.52 17.74 -0.80
N VAL A 164 -4.70 19.01 -0.41
CA VAL A 164 -3.82 19.70 0.55
C VAL A 164 -3.87 19.03 1.92
N PHE A 165 -5.07 18.74 2.43
CA PHE A 165 -5.31 18.03 3.68
C PHE A 165 -4.58 16.69 3.68
N SER A 166 -4.81 15.86 2.65
CA SER A 166 -4.16 14.56 2.48
C SER A 166 -2.64 14.65 2.44
N LYS A 167 -2.07 15.65 1.74
CA LYS A 167 -0.62 15.86 1.71
C LYS A 167 -0.07 16.20 3.09
N ALA A 168 -0.76 17.05 3.85
CA ALA A 168 -0.32 17.46 5.17
C ALA A 168 -0.44 16.31 6.19
N LEU A 169 -1.46 15.45 6.09
CA LEU A 169 -1.55 14.22 6.88
C LEU A 169 -0.35 13.28 6.63
N ILE A 170 -0.02 13.03 5.35
CA ILE A 170 1.13 12.21 4.99
C ILE A 170 2.44 12.82 5.51
N THR A 171 2.58 14.14 5.44
CA THR A 171 3.74 14.85 6.02
C THR A 171 3.80 14.66 7.54
N GLN A 172 2.70 14.83 8.26
CA GLN A 172 2.64 14.62 9.71
C GLN A 172 2.97 13.18 10.11
N PHE A 173 2.49 12.18 9.38
CA PHE A 173 2.89 10.79 9.60
C PHE A 173 4.39 10.59 9.42
N ILE A 174 4.98 11.18 8.39
CA ILE A 174 6.42 11.04 8.12
C ILE A 174 7.27 11.76 9.17
N GLU A 175 6.93 13.00 9.49
CA GLU A 175 7.76 13.89 10.31
C GLU A 175 7.61 13.61 11.81
N GLU A 176 6.38 13.47 12.30
CA GLU A 176 6.11 13.26 13.73
C GLU A 176 6.08 11.77 14.07
N ALA A 177 5.28 10.99 13.36
CA ALA A 177 5.11 9.57 13.68
C ALA A 177 6.29 8.70 13.25
N GLY A 178 7.19 9.21 12.39
CA GLY A 178 8.46 8.55 12.09
C GLY A 178 9.39 8.49 13.30
N VAL A 179 9.34 9.51 14.16
CA VAL A 179 10.14 9.60 15.40
C VAL A 179 9.36 9.05 16.59
N ALA A 180 8.06 9.40 16.69
CA ALA A 180 7.18 8.99 17.77
C ALA A 180 5.90 8.35 17.21
N PRO A 181 5.88 7.03 16.93
CA PRO A 181 4.75 6.35 16.27
C PRO A 181 3.37 6.60 16.89
N LYS A 182 3.30 6.84 18.21
CA LYS A 182 2.06 7.19 18.92
C LYS A 182 1.42 8.50 18.43
N ALA A 183 2.21 9.42 17.87
CA ALA A 183 1.70 10.67 17.28
C ALA A 183 0.83 10.44 16.03
N ALA A 184 0.89 9.24 15.41
CA ALA A 184 0.01 8.88 14.30
C ALA A 184 -1.48 8.82 14.71
N ASP A 185 -1.78 8.46 15.96
CA ASP A 185 -3.15 8.20 16.40
C ASP A 185 -4.09 9.42 16.26
N PRO A 186 -3.79 10.59 16.87
CA PRO A 186 -4.63 11.79 16.72
C PRO A 186 -4.79 12.23 15.25
N VAL A 187 -3.73 12.11 14.45
CA VAL A 187 -3.74 12.43 13.02
C VAL A 187 -4.68 11.49 12.25
N GLY A 188 -4.61 10.19 12.53
CA GLY A 188 -5.50 9.18 11.94
C GLY A 188 -6.97 9.36 12.32
N VAL A 189 -7.26 9.71 13.59
CA VAL A 189 -8.63 9.99 14.05
C VAL A 189 -9.24 11.14 13.25
N ILE A 190 -8.52 12.24 13.09
CA ILE A 190 -9.01 13.41 12.36
C ILE A 190 -9.15 13.10 10.87
N ALA A 191 -8.16 12.43 10.27
CA ALA A 191 -8.21 12.03 8.87
C ALA A 191 -9.51 11.27 8.55
N ILE A 192 -9.78 10.19 9.29
CA ILE A 192 -10.96 9.36 9.05
C ILE A 192 -12.24 10.10 9.41
N SER A 193 -12.25 10.91 10.46
CA SER A 193 -13.43 11.73 10.82
C SER A 193 -13.83 12.70 9.71
N VAL A 194 -12.84 13.36 9.08
CA VAL A 194 -13.08 14.28 7.97
C VAL A 194 -13.59 13.53 6.74
N PHE A 195 -12.94 12.42 6.34
CA PHE A 195 -13.36 11.65 5.17
C PHE A 195 -14.69 10.90 5.36
N SER A 196 -15.06 10.60 6.60
CA SER A 196 -16.34 9.95 6.95
C SER A 196 -17.48 10.95 7.12
N ASN A 197 -17.22 12.26 7.02
CA ASN A 197 -18.24 13.29 7.17
C ASN A 197 -19.20 13.27 5.95
N PRO A 198 -20.52 13.06 6.15
CA PRO A 198 -21.49 12.99 5.06
C PRO A 198 -21.54 14.24 4.19
N THR A 199 -21.29 15.42 4.77
CA THR A 199 -21.25 16.69 4.03
C THR A 199 -20.17 16.71 2.94
N PHE A 200 -19.14 15.87 3.05
CA PHE A 200 -18.01 15.84 2.11
C PHE A 200 -18.03 14.64 1.18
N GLN A 201 -19.10 13.84 1.21
CA GLN A 201 -19.26 12.68 0.34
C GLN A 201 -19.84 13.10 -1.00
N TRP A 202 -19.49 12.34 -2.03
CA TRP A 202 -20.09 12.44 -3.36
C TRP A 202 -20.80 11.13 -3.66
N ARG A 203 -22.10 11.20 -3.95
CA ARG A 203 -22.96 10.01 -4.17
C ARG A 203 -22.86 9.01 -3.00
N ASN A 204 -22.91 9.52 -1.77
CA ASN A 204 -22.71 8.76 -0.52
C ASN A 204 -21.40 7.95 -0.43
N ARG A 205 -20.39 8.33 -1.21
CA ARG A 205 -19.05 7.76 -1.15
C ARG A 205 -18.03 8.75 -0.59
N PRO A 206 -17.15 8.31 0.33
CA PRO A 206 -16.07 9.13 0.81
C PRO A 206 -15.03 9.36 -0.31
N LEU A 207 -14.49 10.57 -0.40
CA LEU A 207 -13.40 10.92 -1.32
C LEU A 207 -12.01 10.52 -0.78
N ILE A 208 -11.93 9.43 -0.01
CA ILE A 208 -10.71 8.99 0.70
C ILE A 208 -9.63 8.48 -0.24
N ASP A 209 -9.98 8.07 -1.45
CA ASP A 209 -9.03 7.65 -2.49
C ASP A 209 -7.99 8.75 -2.79
N ILE A 210 -8.31 10.02 -2.55
CA ILE A 210 -7.35 11.15 -2.63
C ILE A 210 -6.18 10.99 -1.65
N LEU A 211 -6.46 10.52 -0.43
CA LEU A 211 -5.46 10.22 0.60
C LEU A 211 -4.74 8.92 0.27
N ILE A 212 -5.49 7.86 -0.04
CA ILE A 212 -4.93 6.53 -0.29
C ILE A 212 -4.02 6.52 -1.52
N ALA A 213 -4.34 7.30 -2.56
CA ALA A 213 -3.47 7.50 -3.71
C ALA A 213 -2.07 8.00 -3.32
N LYS A 214 -1.99 8.89 -2.32
CA LYS A 214 -0.70 9.37 -1.80
C LYS A 214 -0.01 8.31 -0.97
N MET A 215 -0.75 7.67 -0.06
CA MET A 215 -0.23 6.61 0.79
C MET A 215 0.39 5.50 -0.08
N ARG A 216 -0.28 5.10 -1.15
CA ARG A 216 0.22 4.16 -2.15
C ARG A 216 1.52 4.60 -2.78
N VAL A 217 1.65 5.87 -3.17
CA VAL A 217 2.90 6.39 -3.77
C VAL A 217 4.04 6.39 -2.77
N VAL A 218 3.79 6.79 -1.52
CA VAL A 218 4.87 6.96 -0.53
C VAL A 218 5.21 5.72 0.27
N CYS A 219 4.28 4.76 0.41
CA CYS A 219 4.48 3.48 1.09
C CYS A 219 3.84 2.33 0.28
N PRO A 220 4.42 1.95 -0.87
CA PRO A 220 3.85 0.95 -1.78
C PRO A 220 3.69 -0.45 -1.16
N VAL A 221 4.53 -0.80 -0.19
CA VAL A 221 4.52 -2.13 0.46
C VAL A 221 3.20 -2.44 1.16
N LEU A 222 2.47 -1.42 1.63
CA LEU A 222 1.13 -1.58 2.21
C LEU A 222 0.12 -2.17 1.21
N PHE A 223 0.39 -2.01 -0.08
CA PHE A 223 -0.47 -2.43 -1.20
C PHE A 223 0.10 -3.65 -1.93
N GLY A 224 1.06 -4.36 -1.31
CA GLY A 224 1.65 -5.59 -1.84
C GLY A 224 2.80 -5.40 -2.80
N ILE A 225 3.28 -4.18 -2.99
CA ILE A 225 4.38 -3.95 -3.93
C ILE A 225 5.72 -4.26 -3.28
N ARG A 226 6.55 -4.95 -4.05
CA ARG A 226 7.83 -5.48 -3.65
C ARG A 226 8.93 -4.89 -4.53
N GLY A 227 10.14 -4.87 -3.99
CA GLY A 227 11.34 -4.39 -4.67
C GLY A 227 12.58 -4.69 -3.86
N SER A 228 13.74 -4.71 -4.52
CA SER A 228 15.04 -4.85 -3.86
C SER A 228 15.59 -3.47 -3.47
N GLU A 229 16.03 -3.32 -2.23
CA GLU A 229 16.68 -2.06 -1.77
C GLU A 229 18.09 -1.88 -2.35
N LYS A 230 18.62 -2.89 -3.03
CA LYS A 230 19.95 -2.91 -3.66
C LYS A 230 19.94 -2.39 -5.09
N THR A 231 18.77 -2.22 -5.71
CA THR A 231 18.64 -1.73 -7.11
C THR A 231 17.89 -0.39 -7.15
N GLU A 232 18.17 0.43 -8.16
CA GLU A 232 17.47 1.71 -8.33
C GLU A 232 15.97 1.52 -8.57
N GLU A 233 15.61 0.59 -9.46
CA GLU A 233 14.22 0.25 -9.75
C GLU A 233 13.49 -0.25 -8.50
N GLY A 234 14.15 -1.12 -7.72
CA GLY A 234 13.56 -1.66 -6.50
C GLY A 234 13.34 -0.58 -5.45
N ARG A 235 14.28 0.36 -5.27
CA ARG A 235 14.11 1.54 -4.41
C ARG A 235 12.93 2.40 -4.84
N GLU A 236 12.77 2.65 -6.14
CA GLU A 236 11.62 3.39 -6.66
C GLU A 236 10.29 2.67 -6.37
N ARG A 237 10.24 1.35 -6.62
CA ARG A 237 9.07 0.50 -6.32
C ARG A 237 8.72 0.48 -4.83
N LEU A 238 9.69 0.62 -3.95
CA LEU A 238 9.51 0.66 -2.49
C LEU A 238 9.15 2.06 -1.96
N GLY A 239 9.03 3.08 -2.82
CA GLY A 239 8.73 4.45 -2.39
C GLY A 239 9.89 5.16 -1.69
N TRP A 240 11.13 4.70 -1.96
CA TRP A 240 12.33 5.38 -1.50
C TRP A 240 12.40 6.77 -2.10
N LYS A 241 12.72 7.78 -1.29
CA LYS A 241 12.69 9.18 -1.74
C LYS A 241 14.02 9.58 -2.36
N LYS A 242 13.98 10.43 -3.40
CA LYS A 242 15.14 11.19 -3.87
C LYS A 242 15.09 12.63 -3.35
N GLU A 243 16.22 13.15 -2.89
CA GLU A 243 16.44 14.55 -2.51
C GLU A 243 17.66 15.08 -3.26
N GLY A 244 17.51 16.21 -3.96
CA GLY A 244 18.57 16.74 -4.84
C GLY A 244 19.00 15.76 -5.95
N GLY A 245 18.13 14.85 -6.38
CA GLY A 245 18.44 13.81 -7.37
C GLY A 245 19.03 12.52 -6.79
N ASN A 246 19.46 12.52 -5.52
CA ASN A 246 20.09 11.38 -4.86
C ASN A 246 19.13 10.66 -3.93
N TRP A 247 19.28 9.34 -3.76
CA TRP A 247 18.52 8.57 -2.79
C TRP A 247 18.81 9.06 -1.37
N VAL A 248 17.75 9.25 -0.55
CA VAL A 248 17.93 9.55 0.87
C VAL A 248 18.63 8.39 1.59
N ALA A 249 19.28 8.66 2.72
CA ALA A 249 19.91 7.62 3.53
C ALA A 249 18.91 6.57 4.02
N GLU A 250 19.38 5.34 4.24
CA GLU A 250 18.56 4.22 4.72
C GLU A 250 17.81 4.56 6.01
N GLN A 251 18.48 5.19 6.98
CA GLN A 251 17.85 5.60 8.24
C GLN A 251 16.69 6.58 8.02
N VAL A 252 16.83 7.51 7.06
CA VAL A 252 15.78 8.47 6.71
C VAL A 252 14.61 7.74 6.06
N HIS A 253 14.88 6.80 5.14
CA HIS A 253 13.83 5.97 4.55
C HIS A 253 13.10 5.12 5.61
N SER A 254 13.83 4.44 6.48
CA SER A 254 13.27 3.64 7.58
C SER A 254 12.39 4.46 8.53
N THR A 255 12.82 5.68 8.89
CA THR A 255 12.04 6.62 9.71
C THR A 255 10.73 7.00 9.01
N ARG A 256 10.77 7.31 7.70
CA ARG A 256 9.56 7.57 6.90
C ARG A 256 8.62 6.38 6.90
N MET A 257 9.15 5.17 6.70
CA MET A 257 8.36 3.93 6.62
C MET A 257 7.71 3.60 7.96
N THR A 258 8.41 3.83 9.07
CA THR A 258 7.86 3.73 10.43
C THR A 258 6.64 4.63 10.59
N GLY A 259 6.79 5.92 10.26
CA GLY A 259 5.70 6.87 10.39
C GLY A 259 4.49 6.56 9.51
N LEU A 260 4.74 6.12 8.27
CA LEU A 260 3.69 5.74 7.33
C LEU A 260 2.96 4.45 7.72
N GLY A 261 3.69 3.44 8.25
CA GLY A 261 3.09 2.21 8.76
C GLY A 261 2.18 2.46 9.96
N ALA A 262 2.67 3.23 10.95
CA ALA A 262 1.88 3.65 12.10
C ALA A 262 0.67 4.51 11.67
N GLY A 263 0.87 5.44 10.74
CA GLY A 263 -0.19 6.26 10.15
C GLY A 263 -1.27 5.43 9.47
N TYR A 264 -0.89 4.41 8.70
CA TYR A 264 -1.85 3.53 8.03
C TYR A 264 -2.67 2.69 9.02
N ALA A 265 -2.04 2.18 10.07
CA ALA A 265 -2.75 1.50 11.16
C ALA A 265 -3.75 2.44 11.84
N ALA A 266 -3.34 3.69 12.11
CA ALA A 266 -4.18 4.75 12.66
C ALA A 266 -5.38 5.09 11.76
N LEU A 267 -5.26 4.94 10.45
CA LEU A 267 -6.38 5.14 9.52
C LEU A 267 -7.35 3.97 9.57
N CYS A 268 -6.85 2.74 9.49
CA CYS A 268 -7.70 1.56 9.32
C CYS A 268 -8.40 1.11 10.61
N LEU A 269 -7.68 1.12 11.73
CA LEU A 269 -8.13 0.53 13.00
C LEU A 269 -8.96 1.53 13.81
N ARG A 270 -10.07 2.01 13.22
CA ARG A 270 -11.00 2.95 13.84
C ARG A 270 -12.35 2.32 14.09
N ASP A 271 -12.79 2.45 15.34
CA ASP A 271 -14.05 1.89 15.82
C ASP A 271 -15.18 2.89 15.65
N PHE A 272 -16.07 2.55 14.72
CA PHE A 272 -17.24 3.34 14.37
C PHE A 272 -18.53 2.81 15.03
N SER A 273 -18.45 1.78 15.88
CA SER A 273 -19.64 1.16 16.51
C SER A 273 -20.48 2.12 17.36
N LYS A 274 -19.88 3.21 17.85
CA LYS A 274 -20.53 4.23 18.68
C LYS A 274 -21.00 5.46 17.90
N THR A 275 -20.91 5.44 16.58
CA THR A 275 -21.31 6.56 15.71
C THR A 275 -22.19 6.07 14.56
N LYS A 276 -23.04 6.96 14.05
CA LYS A 276 -23.85 6.69 12.84
C LYS A 276 -23.06 6.86 11.55
N LEU A 277 -21.84 7.39 11.63
CA LEU A 277 -20.96 7.56 10.47
C LEU A 277 -20.53 6.19 9.94
N LYS A 278 -20.31 6.11 8.62
CA LYS A 278 -19.68 4.94 7.99
C LYS A 278 -18.16 5.16 7.99
N ASN A 279 -17.40 4.13 8.36
CA ASN A 279 -15.94 4.23 8.33
C ASN A 279 -15.47 4.32 6.87
N ALA A 280 -14.82 5.43 6.52
CA ALA A 280 -14.30 5.67 5.17
C ALA A 280 -13.18 4.69 4.76
N TRP A 281 -12.47 4.09 5.72
CA TRP A 281 -11.39 3.13 5.46
C TRP A 281 -11.38 2.02 6.53
N PRO A 282 -12.24 0.99 6.40
CA PRO A 282 -12.49 0.02 7.46
C PRO A 282 -11.28 -0.89 7.79
N PRO A 283 -11.30 -1.55 8.97
CA PRO A 283 -10.23 -2.47 9.40
C PRO A 283 -9.87 -3.58 8.41
N THR A 284 -10.78 -3.94 7.49
CA THR A 284 -10.52 -4.93 6.43
C THR A 284 -9.30 -4.57 5.58
N HIS A 285 -9.03 -3.28 5.36
CA HIS A 285 -7.84 -2.83 4.65
C HIS A 285 -6.55 -3.01 5.47
N TYR A 286 -6.62 -2.93 6.80
CA TYR A 286 -5.49 -3.27 7.66
C TYR A 286 -5.12 -4.76 7.52
N TRP A 287 -6.13 -5.64 7.60
CA TRP A 287 -5.94 -7.06 7.42
C TRP A 287 -5.35 -7.39 6.05
N GLN A 288 -5.88 -6.78 4.99
CA GLN A 288 -5.39 -6.95 3.62
C GLN A 288 -3.93 -6.53 3.48
N ALA A 289 -3.52 -5.44 4.14
CA ALA A 289 -2.13 -4.95 4.11
C ALA A 289 -1.18 -5.92 4.80
N LEU A 290 -1.54 -6.35 6.01
CA LEU A 290 -0.77 -7.36 6.73
C LEU A 290 -0.62 -8.64 5.90
N ALA A 291 -1.75 -9.18 5.42
CA ALA A 291 -1.78 -10.41 4.64
C ALA A 291 -0.92 -10.30 3.37
N SER A 292 -1.01 -9.19 2.65
CA SER A 292 -0.23 -8.96 1.44
C SER A 292 1.28 -8.91 1.70
N ILE A 293 1.71 -8.22 2.77
CA ILE A 293 3.14 -8.15 3.12
C ILE A 293 3.65 -9.52 3.58
N VAL A 294 2.97 -10.18 4.53
CA VAL A 294 3.41 -11.49 5.05
C VAL A 294 3.21 -12.64 4.07
N SER A 295 2.60 -12.40 2.92
CA SER A 295 2.57 -13.36 1.80
C SER A 295 3.76 -13.19 0.84
N THR A 296 4.74 -12.34 1.18
CA THR A 296 5.94 -12.10 0.36
C THR A 296 6.93 -13.28 0.41
N PRO A 297 7.29 -13.89 -0.73
CA PRO A 297 8.32 -14.93 -0.79
C PRO A 297 9.63 -14.49 -0.12
N PRO A 298 10.38 -15.41 0.54
CA PRO A 298 11.62 -15.07 1.24
C PRO A 298 12.63 -14.26 0.43
N ASP A 299 12.79 -14.56 -0.86
CA ASP A 299 13.68 -13.92 -1.82
C ASP A 299 13.24 -12.51 -2.24
N GLN A 300 11.98 -12.15 -2.00
CA GLN A 300 11.41 -10.84 -2.30
C GLN A 300 11.17 -10.00 -1.04
N SER A 301 11.53 -10.52 0.14
CA SER A 301 11.39 -9.81 1.40
C SER A 301 12.43 -8.70 1.53
N SER A 302 12.07 -7.57 2.13
CA SER A 302 12.97 -6.42 2.29
C SER A 302 12.90 -5.78 3.69
N PRO A 303 14.00 -5.14 4.17
CA PRO A 303 13.99 -4.35 5.41
C PRO A 303 12.82 -3.37 5.54
N THR A 304 12.42 -2.75 4.42
CA THR A 304 11.26 -1.84 4.33
C THR A 304 9.98 -2.52 4.77
N GLN A 305 9.72 -3.75 4.31
CA GLN A 305 8.51 -4.49 4.68
C GLN A 305 8.47 -4.81 6.17
N PHE A 306 9.59 -5.26 6.74
CA PHE A 306 9.68 -5.57 8.18
C PHE A 306 9.51 -4.31 9.03
N THR A 307 10.08 -3.18 8.60
CA THR A 307 9.93 -1.88 9.27
C THR A 307 8.47 -1.42 9.27
N VAL A 308 7.79 -1.49 8.12
CA VAL A 308 6.38 -1.12 8.01
C VAL A 308 5.49 -2.04 8.85
N LEU A 309 5.72 -3.36 8.81
CA LEU A 309 4.96 -4.32 9.62
C LEU A 309 5.10 -4.02 11.11
N ARG A 310 6.32 -3.76 11.58
CA ARG A 310 6.54 -3.41 13.00
C ARG A 310 5.71 -2.19 13.38
N ALA A 311 5.78 -1.13 12.58
CA ALA A 311 5.09 0.12 12.87
C ALA A 311 3.55 0.00 12.76
N MET A 312 3.05 -0.88 11.89
CA MET A 312 1.62 -1.18 11.81
C MET A 312 1.09 -1.88 13.07
N VAL A 313 1.92 -2.71 13.72
CA VAL A 313 1.52 -3.51 14.87
C VAL A 313 1.74 -2.76 16.17
N GLU A 314 2.92 -2.15 16.33
CA GLU A 314 3.35 -1.54 17.61
C GLU A 314 2.37 -0.44 18.08
N ASN A 315 1.77 -0.65 19.25
CA ASN A 315 0.71 0.16 19.89
C ASN A 315 -0.70 0.03 19.32
N TYR A 316 -0.92 -0.83 18.32
CA TYR A 316 -2.24 -1.08 17.71
C TYR A 316 -2.78 -2.48 17.98
N GLU A 317 -2.06 -3.30 18.73
CA GLU A 317 -2.33 -4.72 18.96
C GLU A 317 -3.65 -4.93 19.68
N ALA A 318 -3.91 -4.15 20.74
CA ALA A 318 -5.17 -4.21 21.49
C ALA A 318 -6.39 -3.89 20.61
N ILE A 319 -6.26 -2.92 19.70
CA ILE A 319 -7.35 -2.54 18.79
C ILE A 319 -7.53 -3.60 17.70
N PHE A 320 -6.43 -4.15 17.18
CA PHE A 320 -6.47 -5.23 16.20
C PHE A 320 -7.16 -6.48 16.77
N LEU A 321 -6.80 -6.87 18.01
CA LEU A 321 -7.44 -7.95 18.75
C LEU A 321 -8.93 -7.69 19.00
N ARG A 322 -9.32 -6.44 19.29
CA ARG A 322 -10.73 -6.09 19.46
C ARG A 322 -11.56 -6.30 18.18
N PHE A 323 -10.98 -6.04 17.00
CA PHE A 323 -11.70 -6.24 15.73
C PHE A 323 -11.75 -7.69 15.26
N TYR A 324 -10.68 -8.47 15.49
CA TYR A 324 -10.51 -9.79 14.87
C TYR A 324 -10.33 -10.95 15.86
N GLY A 325 -10.30 -10.69 17.16
CA GLY A 325 -10.22 -11.72 18.21
C GLY A 325 -9.06 -12.69 18.00
N THR A 326 -9.38 -13.99 18.00
CA THR A 326 -8.40 -15.07 17.81
C THR A 326 -7.73 -15.04 16.44
N ALA A 327 -8.40 -14.54 15.40
CA ALA A 327 -7.81 -14.40 14.07
C ALA A 327 -6.67 -13.36 14.08
N ALA A 328 -6.77 -12.28 14.88
CA ALA A 328 -5.67 -11.35 15.07
C ALA A 328 -4.48 -12.00 15.79
N ILE A 329 -4.70 -12.91 16.76
CA ILE A 329 -3.60 -13.64 17.42
C ILE A 329 -2.84 -14.49 16.40
N ALA A 330 -3.56 -15.24 15.55
CA ALA A 330 -2.96 -16.02 14.48
C ALA A 330 -2.18 -15.13 13.48
N ALA A 331 -2.75 -13.99 13.09
CA ALA A 331 -2.08 -13.03 12.22
C ALA A 331 -0.81 -12.44 12.88
N LEU A 332 -0.84 -12.11 14.17
CA LEU A 332 0.32 -11.62 14.91
C LEU A 332 1.44 -12.66 14.99
N LYS A 333 1.10 -13.94 15.14
CA LYS A 333 2.09 -15.03 15.05
C LYS A 333 2.76 -15.06 13.68
N VAL A 334 1.97 -14.97 12.59
CA VAL A 334 2.53 -14.93 11.23
C VAL A 334 3.44 -13.71 11.05
N VAL A 335 3.00 -12.53 11.48
CA VAL A 335 3.74 -11.26 11.32
C VAL A 335 5.03 -11.23 12.14
N LEU A 336 5.00 -11.68 13.40
CA LEU A 336 6.08 -11.47 14.36
C LEU A 336 7.00 -12.68 14.56
N VAL A 337 6.57 -13.87 14.13
CA VAL A 337 7.33 -15.13 14.28
C VAL A 337 7.65 -15.74 12.93
N ASP A 338 6.63 -16.12 12.15
CA ASP A 338 6.83 -16.94 10.95
C ASP A 338 7.49 -16.14 9.81
N PHE A 339 7.01 -14.92 9.56
CA PHE A 339 7.53 -14.04 8.51
C PHE A 339 9.00 -13.62 8.73
N PRO A 340 9.42 -13.12 9.91
CA PRO A 340 10.84 -12.87 10.16
C PRO A 340 11.66 -14.16 10.32
N GLY A 341 11.02 -15.29 10.64
CA GLY A 341 11.67 -16.61 10.72
C GLY A 341 12.15 -17.14 9.38
N ARG A 342 11.42 -16.84 8.30
CA ARG A 342 11.76 -17.27 6.93
C ARG A 342 12.60 -16.27 6.12
N ALA A 343 12.97 -15.13 6.71
CA ALA A 343 13.78 -14.12 6.02
C ALA A 343 15.18 -14.68 5.71
N LEU A 344 15.62 -14.55 4.44
CA LEU A 344 16.94 -15.05 4.02
C LEU A 344 18.08 -14.23 4.66
N GLU A 345 17.91 -12.92 4.77
CA GLU A 345 18.87 -12.01 5.40
C GLU A 345 18.37 -11.60 6.78
N ARG A 346 19.21 -11.81 7.80
CA ARG A 346 18.97 -11.27 9.15
C ARG A 346 19.51 -9.86 9.22
N ASN A 347 18.66 -8.92 9.60
CA ASN A 347 19.00 -7.50 9.71
C ASN A 347 18.31 -6.92 10.96
N VAL A 348 18.56 -5.64 11.22
CA VAL A 348 17.99 -4.94 12.39
C VAL A 348 16.45 -4.93 12.31
N ALA A 349 15.87 -4.73 11.13
CA ALA A 349 14.42 -4.70 10.94
C ALA A 349 13.76 -6.07 11.22
N THR A 350 14.33 -7.18 10.73
CA THR A 350 13.81 -8.53 11.04
C THR A 350 13.94 -8.88 12.52
N SER A 351 15.05 -8.49 13.14
CA SER A 351 15.27 -8.69 14.59
C SER A 351 14.28 -7.86 15.43
N SER A 352 13.93 -6.67 14.95
CA SER A 352 12.99 -5.79 15.63
C SER A 352 11.58 -6.40 15.79
N LEU A 353 11.12 -7.22 14.83
CA LEU A 353 9.83 -7.90 14.95
C LEU A 353 9.84 -8.98 16.04
N LYS A 354 10.96 -9.68 16.21
CA LYS A 354 11.13 -10.68 17.28
C LYS A 354 11.08 -10.03 18.65
N VAL A 355 11.77 -8.90 18.81
CA VAL A 355 11.73 -8.09 20.05
C VAL A 355 10.31 -7.60 20.35
N LEU A 356 9.54 -7.25 19.32
CA LEU A 356 8.13 -6.89 19.50
C LEU A 356 7.30 -8.10 19.96
N ALA A 357 7.54 -9.30 19.43
CA ALA A 357 6.89 -10.52 19.95
C ALA A 357 7.16 -10.72 21.45
N ASP A 358 8.43 -10.58 21.88
CA ASP A 358 8.82 -10.72 23.29
C ASP A 358 8.17 -9.65 24.17
N LYS A 359 8.06 -8.41 23.67
CA LYS A 359 7.37 -7.32 24.33
C LYS A 359 5.89 -7.65 24.54
N LEU A 360 5.20 -8.18 23.52
CA LEU A 360 3.78 -8.52 23.61
C LEU A 360 3.52 -9.71 24.53
N GLU A 361 4.41 -10.70 24.55
CA GLU A 361 4.32 -11.79 25.50
C GLU A 361 4.45 -11.29 26.95
N ARG A 362 5.45 -10.45 27.22
CA ARG A 362 5.67 -9.88 28.56
C ARG A 362 4.55 -8.93 28.99
N ASP A 363 4.14 -8.02 28.12
CA ASP A 363 3.25 -6.90 28.49
C ASP A 363 1.76 -7.26 28.37
N MET A 364 1.40 -8.21 27.49
CA MET A 364 0.01 -8.62 27.24
C MET A 364 -0.28 -10.11 27.49
N GLY A 365 0.74 -10.92 27.86
CA GLY A 365 0.58 -12.36 28.03
C GLY A 365 0.34 -13.12 26.72
N LEU A 366 0.60 -12.50 25.56
CA LEU A 366 0.36 -13.10 24.25
C LEU A 366 1.47 -14.08 23.89
N LYS A 367 1.24 -15.38 24.15
CA LYS A 367 2.15 -16.45 23.75
C LYS A 367 2.04 -16.72 22.24
N LEU A 368 2.88 -16.03 21.47
CA LEU A 368 2.95 -16.18 20.01
C LEU A 368 3.96 -17.25 19.57
N LYS A 369 4.91 -17.56 20.45
CA LYS A 369 5.91 -18.61 20.28
C LYS A 369 5.37 -19.90 20.93
N ASN A 370 5.62 -21.03 20.28
CA ASN A 370 5.30 -22.34 20.86
C ASN A 370 6.32 -22.71 21.94
#